data_AF-A0A3D5AU90-F1
#
_entry.id   AF-A0A3D5AU90-F1
#
_cell.length_a   1.000
_cell.length_b   1.000
_cell.length_c   1.000
_cell.angle_alpha   90.00
_cell.angle_beta   90.00
_cell.angle_gamma   90.00
#
_symmetry.space_group_name_H-M   'P 1'
#
loop_
_entity.id
_entity.type
_entity.pdbx_description
1 polymer ?
#
loop_
_entity_poly.entity_id
_entity_poly.type
_entity_poly.pdbx_seq_one_letter_code
_entity_poly.pdbx_strand_id
1 'polypeptide(L)'
;MKPSAWVIPSADKGGLNFDINAIRQPVKTSLEVVYNIASAGDAQGHAAHAGLRTARLAAWAKLIGWTPTGMCLPLSYDSGALVHLGGGLMQWVDKFATEFEASYPIQ
;
A
#
# COMPACT_ATOMS: atom_id res chain seq x y z
N MET A 1 -13.23 14.58 13.42
CA MET A 1 -12.21 13.50 13.32
C MET A 1 -11.03 14.04 12.53
N LYS A 2 -9.79 13.86 13.00
CA LYS A 2 -8.59 14.24 12.24
C LYS A 2 -8.30 13.14 11.19
N PRO A 3 -7.78 13.47 9.99
CA PRO A 3 -7.34 12.47 9.03
C PRO A 3 -6.36 11.48 9.67
N SER A 4 -6.53 10.20 9.38
CA SER A 4 -5.63 9.14 9.84
C SER A 4 -5.33 8.16 8.72
N ALA A 5 -4.17 7.53 8.79
CA ALA A 5 -3.76 6.49 7.85
C ALA A 5 -3.14 5.30 8.58
N TRP A 6 -3.34 4.10 8.01
CA TRP A 6 -2.70 2.86 8.47
C TRP A 6 -1.97 2.21 7.31
N VAL A 7 -0.82 1.60 7.59
CA VAL A 7 -0.06 0.81 6.63
C VAL A 7 -0.20 -0.66 7.02
N ILE A 8 -0.70 -1.48 6.09
CA ILE A 8 -0.92 -2.91 6.31
C ILE A 8 -0.33 -3.73 5.16
N PRO A 9 0.34 -4.86 5.42
CA PRO A 9 0.62 -5.84 4.38
C PRO A 9 -0.71 -6.39 3.84
N SER A 10 -0.83 -6.58 2.52
CA SER A 10 -2.08 -7.03 1.92
C SER A 10 -1.96 -8.30 1.08
N ALA A 11 -0.81 -8.56 0.45
CA ALA A 11 -0.62 -9.78 -0.33
C ALA A 11 0.86 -10.07 -0.58
N ASP A 12 1.20 -11.36 -0.61
CA ASP A 12 2.46 -11.86 -1.14
C ASP A 12 2.19 -12.81 -2.31
N LYS A 13 3.01 -12.72 -3.35
CA LYS A 13 2.95 -13.59 -4.51
C LYS A 13 4.36 -14.07 -4.88
N GLY A 14 4.62 -15.35 -4.66
CA GLY A 14 5.86 -16.01 -5.07
C GLY A 14 5.99 -16.10 -6.58
N GLY A 15 7.21 -15.89 -7.07
CA GLY A 15 7.63 -16.14 -8.45
C GLY A 15 8.12 -17.57 -8.65
N LEU A 16 8.87 -17.77 -9.73
CA LEU A 16 9.51 -19.05 -10.00
C LEU A 16 10.74 -19.24 -9.12
N ASN A 17 10.98 -20.48 -8.68
CA ASN A 17 12.24 -20.83 -8.03
C ASN A 17 13.38 -20.85 -9.05
N PHE A 18 14.52 -20.28 -8.69
CA PHE A 18 15.69 -20.23 -9.56
C PHE A 18 16.66 -21.40 -9.37
N ASP A 19 16.55 -22.14 -8.27
CA ASP A 19 17.50 -23.19 -7.91
C ASP A 19 16.88 -24.60 -7.95
N ILE A 20 17.70 -25.63 -8.15
CA ILE A 20 17.24 -27.03 -8.30
C ILE A 20 17.28 -27.80 -6.96
N ASN A 21 18.18 -27.45 -6.04
CA ASN A 21 18.34 -28.08 -4.71
C ASN A 21 18.30 -27.06 -3.56
N ALA A 22 17.76 -25.88 -3.83
CA ALA A 22 17.50 -24.82 -2.86
C ALA A 22 16.23 -24.09 -3.29
N ILE A 23 15.63 -23.36 -2.36
CA ILE A 23 14.61 -22.38 -2.70
C ILE A 23 15.30 -21.02 -2.73
N ARG A 24 15.27 -20.37 -3.89
CA ARG A 24 15.61 -18.96 -4.09
C ARG A 24 14.62 -18.41 -5.09
N GLN A 25 13.68 -17.60 -4.62
CA GLN A 25 12.62 -17.07 -5.45
C GLN A 25 12.32 -15.61 -5.11
N PRO A 26 11.96 -14.80 -6.12
CA PRO A 26 11.42 -13.48 -5.88
C PRO A 26 10.00 -13.59 -5.32
N VAL A 27 9.68 -12.76 -4.34
CA VAL A 27 8.33 -12.64 -3.77
C VAL A 27 7.87 -11.21 -3.93
N LYS A 28 6.89 -11.00 -4.80
CA LYS A 28 6.23 -9.70 -4.93
C LYS A 28 5.33 -9.51 -3.71
N THR A 29 5.64 -8.52 -2.90
CA THR A 29 4.85 -8.15 -1.72
C THR A 29 4.09 -6.86 -1.98
N SER A 30 2.89 -6.76 -1.41
CA SER A 30 2.02 -5.60 -1.49
C SER A 30 1.68 -5.10 -0.10
N LEU A 31 1.67 -3.78 0.03
CA LEU A 31 1.15 -3.09 1.20
C LEU A 31 0.06 -2.12 0.77
N GLU A 32 -0.84 -1.86 1.69
CA GLU A 32 -1.96 -0.95 1.52
C GLU A 32 -1.90 0.15 2.57
N VAL A 33 -2.12 1.38 2.12
CA VAL A 33 -2.30 2.55 2.97
C VAL A 33 -3.79 2.87 2.99
N VAL A 34 -4.42 2.63 4.14
CA VAL A 34 -5.84 2.90 4.37
C VAL A 34 -5.98 4.29 4.97
N TYR A 35 -6.69 5.20 4.29
CA TYR A 35 -6.96 6.56 4.74
C TYR A 35 -8.39 6.67 5.23
N ASN A 36 -8.58 7.22 6.43
CA ASN A 36 -9.89 7.60 6.95
C ASN A 36 -9.98 9.13 6.99
N ILE A 37 -10.89 9.68 6.19
CA ILE A 37 -11.11 11.12 6.05
C ILE A 37 -12.54 11.46 6.47
N ALA A 38 -12.69 12.46 7.34
CA ALA A 38 -14.02 12.98 7.66
C ALA A 38 -14.63 13.65 6.43
N SER A 39 -15.88 13.32 6.12
CA SER A 39 -16.69 13.89 5.04
C SER A 39 -17.81 14.80 5.56
N ALA A 40 -17.69 15.28 6.80
CA ALA A 40 -18.77 15.93 7.54
C ALA A 40 -19.41 17.10 6.76
N GLY A 41 -20.67 16.94 6.38
CA GLY A 41 -21.53 18.01 5.84
C GLY A 41 -21.42 18.27 4.33
N ASP A 42 -20.49 17.62 3.63
CA ASP A 42 -20.36 17.77 2.18
C ASP A 42 -21.00 16.57 1.46
N ALA A 43 -22.27 16.72 1.10
CA ALA A 43 -23.02 15.72 0.36
C ALA A 43 -22.39 15.36 -1.00
N GLN A 44 -21.49 16.20 -1.53
CA GLN A 44 -20.79 16.00 -2.81
C GLN A 44 -19.34 15.51 -2.62
N GLY A 45 -18.80 15.49 -1.39
CA GLY A 45 -17.49 14.91 -1.06
C GLY A 45 -16.26 15.72 -1.46
N HIS A 46 -16.40 16.97 -1.90
CA HIS A 46 -15.29 17.87 -2.27
C HIS A 46 -14.28 18.10 -1.14
N ALA A 47 -14.76 18.39 0.08
CA ALA A 47 -13.91 18.59 1.25
C ALA A 47 -13.14 17.31 1.62
N ALA A 48 -13.81 16.15 1.51
CA ALA A 48 -13.18 14.85 1.74
C ALA A 48 -12.10 14.56 0.68
N HIS A 49 -12.33 14.95 -0.56
CA HIS A 49 -11.38 14.78 -1.66
C HIS A 49 -10.11 15.63 -1.49
N ALA A 50 -10.25 16.89 -1.06
CA ALA A 50 -9.09 17.75 -0.76
C ALA A 50 -8.25 17.21 0.41
N GLY A 51 -8.92 16.74 1.48
CA GLY A 51 -8.27 16.09 2.61
C GLY A 51 -7.53 14.81 2.21
N LEU A 52 -8.17 13.97 1.40
CA LEU A 52 -7.57 12.76 0.85
C LEU A 52 -6.35 13.08 0.00
N ARG A 53 -6.46 14.01 -0.95
CA ARG A 53 -5.33 14.40 -1.81
C ARG A 53 -4.12 14.82 -0.98
N THR A 54 -4.34 15.65 0.04
CA THR A 54 -3.27 16.12 0.93
C THR A 54 -2.61 14.95 1.66
N ALA A 55 -3.40 14.05 2.24
CA ALA A 55 -2.89 12.87 2.94
C ALA A 55 -2.13 11.91 2.01
N ARG A 56 -2.66 11.66 0.80
CA ARG A 56 -2.02 10.81 -0.21
C ARG A 56 -0.69 11.38 -0.66
N LEU A 57 -0.62 12.67 -0.98
CA LEU A 57 0.64 13.30 -1.39
C LEU A 57 1.72 13.20 -0.30
N ALA A 58 1.35 13.38 0.97
CA ALA A 58 2.27 13.22 2.09
C ALA A 58 2.80 11.78 2.21
N ALA A 59 1.95 10.78 2.04
CA ALA A 59 2.35 9.37 2.06
C ALA A 59 3.21 9.02 0.84
N TRP A 60 2.79 9.41 -0.36
CA TRP A 60 3.48 9.14 -1.62
C TRP A 60 4.90 9.70 -1.61
N ALA A 61 5.09 10.92 -1.11
CA ALA A 61 6.40 11.55 -1.00
C ALA A 61 7.39 10.79 -0.08
N LYS A 62 6.89 9.89 0.76
CA LYS A 62 7.71 9.04 1.64
C LYS A 62 7.83 7.61 1.15
N LEU A 63 6.82 7.09 0.45
CA LEU A 63 6.73 5.69 0.07
C LEU A 63 7.22 5.43 -1.35
N ILE A 64 6.86 6.27 -2.33
CA ILE A 64 7.22 6.01 -3.73
C ILE A 64 8.73 6.19 -3.89
N GLY A 65 9.40 5.17 -4.41
CA GLY A 65 10.85 5.17 -4.60
C GLY A 65 11.66 4.82 -3.34
N TRP A 66 11.02 4.71 -2.17
CA TRP A 66 11.68 4.23 -0.97
C TRP A 66 11.84 2.70 -1.02
N THR A 67 13.05 2.21 -0.74
CA THR A 67 13.33 0.77 -0.62
C THR A 67 13.45 0.41 0.86
N PRO A 68 12.45 -0.27 1.46
CA PRO A 68 12.56 -0.76 2.83
C PRO A 68 13.73 -1.75 2.97
N THR A 69 14.30 -1.84 4.17
CA THR A 69 15.37 -2.81 4.46
C THR A 69 14.89 -4.23 4.19
N GLY A 70 15.68 -5.00 3.43
CA GLY A 70 15.34 -6.38 3.04
C GLY A 70 14.54 -6.50 1.72
N MET A 71 14.16 -5.39 1.11
CA MET A 71 13.51 -5.39 -0.20
C MET A 71 14.53 -5.20 -1.33
N CYS A 72 14.31 -5.87 -2.45
CA CYS A 72 15.13 -5.82 -3.66
C CYS A 72 14.78 -4.62 -4.55
N LEU A 73 13.51 -4.18 -4.53
CA LEU A 73 13.01 -3.10 -5.38
C LEU A 73 12.44 -1.95 -4.54
N PRO A 74 12.48 -0.69 -5.02
CA PRO A 74 11.77 0.39 -4.37
C PRO A 74 10.25 0.16 -4.43
N LEU A 75 9.54 0.65 -3.42
CA LEU A 75 8.09 0.69 -3.43
C LEU A 75 7.59 1.52 -4.62
N SER A 76 6.67 0.92 -5.37
CA SER A 76 5.95 1.55 -6.47
C SER A 76 4.45 1.59 -6.17
N TYR A 77 3.79 2.63 -6.64
CA TYR A 77 2.33 2.72 -6.55
C TYR A 77 1.70 1.76 -7.55
N ASP A 78 0.71 0.99 -7.09
CA ASP A 78 -0.01 0.00 -7.89
C ASP A 78 -1.40 0.52 -8.26
N SER A 79 -2.21 0.85 -7.26
CA SER A 79 -3.60 1.22 -7.47
C SER A 79 -4.18 2.00 -6.29
N GLY A 80 -5.35 2.60 -6.48
CA GLY A 80 -6.06 3.33 -5.44
C GLY A 80 -7.56 3.21 -5.63
N ALA A 81 -8.29 2.99 -4.55
CA ALA A 81 -9.72 2.71 -4.61
C ALA A 81 -10.48 3.33 -3.44
N LEU A 82 -11.71 3.76 -3.73
CA LEU A 82 -12.69 4.10 -2.71
C LEU A 82 -13.26 2.81 -2.12
N VAL A 83 -13.12 2.64 -0.81
CA VAL A 83 -13.65 1.46 -0.08
C VAL A 83 -15.00 1.78 0.54
N HIS A 84 -15.15 2.99 1.08
CA HIS A 84 -16.39 3.41 1.72
C HIS A 84 -16.60 4.92 1.58
N LEU A 85 -17.86 5.31 1.35
CA LEU A 85 -18.30 6.69 1.44
C LEU A 85 -19.71 6.72 2.03
N GLY A 86 -19.84 7.25 3.24
CA GLY A 86 -21.11 7.27 3.96
C GLY A 86 -20.93 7.64 5.42
N GLY A 87 -22.02 8.02 6.09
CA GLY A 87 -21.98 8.31 7.54
C GLY A 87 -20.99 9.42 7.95
N GLY A 88 -20.64 10.33 7.04
CA GLY A 88 -19.63 11.36 7.29
C GLY A 88 -18.18 10.84 7.29
N LEU A 89 -17.93 9.65 6.74
CA LEU A 89 -16.62 9.04 6.60
C LEU A 89 -16.36 8.66 5.14
N MET A 90 -15.15 8.95 4.67
CA MET A 90 -14.60 8.40 3.44
C MET A 90 -13.40 7.53 3.79
N GLN A 91 -13.40 6.29 3.28
CA GLN A 91 -12.27 5.38 3.37
C GLN A 91 -11.72 5.13 1.98
N TRP A 92 -10.43 5.39 1.83
CA TRP A 92 -9.69 5.18 0.58
C TRP A 92 -8.51 4.27 0.86
N VAL A 93 -8.14 3.44 -0.10
CA VAL A 93 -6.95 2.59 -0.01
C VAL A 93 -6.04 2.86 -1.19
N ASP A 94 -4.77 3.13 -0.92
CA ASP A 94 -3.71 3.07 -1.92
C ASP A 94 -2.92 1.77 -1.73
N LYS A 95 -2.68 1.06 -2.82
CA LYS A 95 -1.85 -0.14 -2.85
C LYS A 95 -0.49 0.20 -3.44
N PHE A 96 0.55 -0.35 -2.82
CA PHE A 96 1.93 -0.28 -3.27
C PHE A 96 2.51 -1.68 -3.35
N ALA A 97 3.52 -1.85 -4.20
CA ALA A 97 4.20 -3.11 -4.37
C ALA A 97 5.72 -2.93 -4.36
N THR A 98 6.40 -3.97 -3.87
CA THR A 98 7.85 -4.16 -3.92
C THR A 98 8.13 -5.67 -4.02
N GLU A 99 9.38 -6.07 -3.90
CA GLU A 99 9.83 -7.44 -4.03
C GLU A 99 10.95 -7.71 -3.03
N PHE A 100 10.97 -8.91 -2.44
CA PHE A 100 12.11 -9.44 -1.69
C PHE A 100 12.47 -10.82 -2.21
N GLU A 101 13.67 -11.31 -1.89
CA GLU A 101 14.09 -12.67 -2.22
C GLU A 101 13.86 -13.60 -1.02
N ALA A 102 13.15 -14.70 -1.24
CA ALA A 102 12.99 -15.78 -0.28
C ALA A 102 13.99 -16.89 -0.55
N SER A 103 14.89 -17.14 0.41
CA SER A 103 16.00 -18.09 0.28
C SER A 103 16.04 -19.11 1.42
N TYR A 104 15.87 -20.40 1.10
CA TYR A 104 15.84 -21.50 2.06
C TYR A 104 16.58 -22.75 1.54
N PRO A 105 17.40 -23.42 2.38
CA PRO A 105 17.96 -24.72 2.03
C PRO A 105 16.86 -25.81 2.02
N ILE A 106 16.98 -26.78 1.12
CA ILE A 106 16.14 -27.98 1.14
C ILE A 106 16.85 -29.03 2.01
N GLN A 107 16.12 -29.60 2.98
CA GLN A 107 16.61 -30.69 3.84
C GLN A 107 16.63 -32.03 3.13
#